data_AF-A0A655FP54-F1
#
_entry.id   AF-A0A655FP54-F1
#
_cell.length_a   1.000
_cell.length_b   1.000
_cell.length_c   1.000
_cell.angle_alpha   90.00
_cell.angle_beta   90.00
_cell.angle_gamma   90.00
#
_symmetry.space_group_name_H-M   'P 1'
#
loop_
_entity.id
_entity.type
_entity.pdbx_description
1 polymer ?
#
loop_
_entity_poly.entity_id
_entity_poly.type
_entity_poly.pdbx_seq_one_letter_code
_entity_poly.pdbx_strand_id
1 'polypeptide(L)'
;MHFYLAHDWVEELGEQLPVYRPPLDMARLFNQPELGPTDDGLGLTVRYLTPHSKWSFHSTYQDNLYMLSLSRGGPTMWMSPGDAAKINVRDNDWVEAVNANGIYVCRAIVSHRMPEGVVFVYHVQERTVDTPRTETNGKRGGNHNALTRVRIKPSHLAGGYGQHAFAFNYLGPTGNQRDEVTVVRRRSQEVRY
;
A
#
# COMPACT_ATOMS: atom_id res chain seq x y z
N MET A 1 10.15 -11.69 -30.89
CA MET A 1 9.47 -10.54 -30.23
C MET A 1 8.02 -10.58 -30.66
N HIS A 2 7.07 -10.76 -29.74
CA HIS A 2 5.64 -10.87 -30.05
C HIS A 2 4.92 -9.63 -29.51
N PHE A 3 4.28 -8.87 -30.40
CA PHE A 3 3.45 -7.71 -30.01
C PHE A 3 1.96 -8.05 -29.96
N TYR A 4 1.53 -9.01 -30.78
CA TYR A 4 0.17 -9.54 -30.78
C TYR A 4 0.10 -10.86 -30.01
N LEU A 5 -0.84 -10.99 -29.07
CA LEU A 5 -1.05 -12.19 -28.26
C LEU A 5 -2.40 -12.85 -28.57
N ALA A 6 -2.39 -13.88 -29.42
CA ALA A 6 -3.58 -14.56 -29.93
C ALA A 6 -4.11 -15.69 -29.02
N HIS A 7 -4.12 -15.48 -27.70
CA HIS A 7 -4.68 -16.43 -26.74
C HIS A 7 -6.08 -15.98 -26.34
N ASP A 8 -7.08 -16.87 -26.40
CA ASP A 8 -8.51 -16.55 -26.17
C ASP A 8 -8.75 -15.66 -24.94
N TRP A 9 -8.22 -16.04 -23.77
CA TRP A 9 -8.38 -15.23 -22.54
C TRP A 9 -7.74 -13.84 -22.62
N VAL A 10 -6.63 -13.71 -23.34
CA VAL A 10 -5.92 -12.43 -23.50
C VAL A 10 -6.69 -11.53 -24.47
N GLU A 11 -7.24 -12.09 -25.55
CA GLU A 11 -8.10 -11.37 -26.50
C GLU A 11 -9.43 -10.95 -25.86
N GLU A 12 -10.09 -11.84 -25.11
CA GLU A 12 -11.34 -11.56 -24.41
C GLU A 12 -11.18 -10.42 -23.39
N LEU A 13 -10.04 -10.38 -22.70
CA LEU A 13 -9.73 -9.29 -21.79
C LEU A 13 -9.38 -7.99 -22.52
N GLY A 14 -9.08 -8.01 -23.82
CA GLY A 14 -8.65 -6.84 -24.60
C GLY A 14 -7.16 -6.50 -24.38
N GLU A 15 -6.30 -7.50 -24.21
CA GLU A 15 -4.86 -7.38 -23.96
C GLU A 15 -3.99 -7.96 -25.09
N GLN A 16 -4.58 -8.26 -26.23
CA GLN A 16 -3.91 -8.82 -27.40
C GLN A 16 -2.89 -7.87 -28.04
N LEU A 17 -3.04 -6.56 -27.82
CA LEU A 17 -2.06 -5.53 -28.13
C LEU A 17 -1.85 -4.64 -26.89
N PRO A 18 -0.69 -3.97 -26.74
CA PRO A 18 -0.49 -3.00 -25.67
C PRO A 18 -1.54 -1.89 -25.70
N VAL A 19 -2.19 -1.65 -24.56
CA VAL A 19 -3.22 -0.61 -24.39
C VAL A 19 -3.10 0.03 -23.01
N TYR A 20 -3.53 1.29 -22.90
CA TYR A 20 -3.66 1.94 -21.60
C TYR A 20 -4.72 1.26 -20.74
N ARG A 21 -4.38 0.98 -19.48
CA ARG A 21 -5.30 0.53 -18.44
C ARG A 21 -5.13 1.43 -17.22
N PRO A 22 -6.19 2.08 -16.71
CA PRO A 22 -6.09 2.85 -15.48
C PRO A 22 -5.89 1.89 -14.27
N PRO A 23 -5.46 2.42 -13.12
CA PRO A 23 -5.51 1.69 -11.85
C PRO A 23 -6.91 1.13 -11.59
N LEU A 24 -7.00 0.03 -10.83
CA LEU A 24 -8.30 -0.54 -10.46
C LEU A 24 -9.13 0.48 -9.66
N ASP A 25 -10.40 0.59 -10.06
CA ASP A 25 -11.40 1.37 -9.32
C ASP A 25 -11.81 0.59 -8.07
N MET A 26 -11.14 0.92 -6.98
CA MET A 26 -11.28 0.25 -5.69
C MET A 26 -12.66 0.45 -5.06
N ALA A 27 -13.30 1.58 -5.33
CA ALA A 27 -14.62 1.86 -4.82
C ALA A 27 -15.65 1.00 -5.55
N ARG A 28 -15.63 1.03 -6.88
CA ARG A 28 -16.58 0.27 -7.70
C ARG A 28 -16.42 -1.24 -7.57
N LEU A 29 -15.18 -1.75 -7.56
CA LEU A 29 -14.93 -3.19 -7.61
C LEU A 29 -14.94 -3.86 -6.25
N PHE A 30 -14.62 -3.12 -5.19
CA PHE A 30 -14.37 -3.71 -3.86
C PHE A 30 -15.02 -2.94 -2.71
N ASN A 31 -15.91 -1.99 -3.01
CA ASN A 31 -16.62 -1.18 -2.01
C ASN A 31 -15.66 -0.48 -1.03
N GLN A 32 -14.48 -0.07 -1.52
CA GLN A 32 -13.57 0.79 -0.75
C GLN A 32 -14.06 2.24 -0.79
N PRO A 33 -13.64 3.08 0.16
CA PRO A 33 -13.93 4.51 0.11
C PRO A 33 -13.36 5.18 -1.16
N GLU A 34 -14.05 6.20 -1.65
CA GLU A 34 -13.55 7.05 -2.74
C GLU A 34 -12.36 7.90 -2.26
N LEU A 35 -11.45 8.22 -3.19
CA LEU A 35 -10.29 9.07 -2.89
C LEU A 35 -10.74 10.47 -2.48
N GLY A 36 -10.10 11.03 -1.45
CA GLY A 36 -10.42 12.34 -0.89
C GLY A 36 -10.84 12.30 0.57
N PRO A 37 -11.32 13.44 1.12
CA PRO A 37 -11.77 13.53 2.51
C PRO A 37 -12.91 12.54 2.79
N THR A 38 -12.94 11.98 3.99
CA THR A 38 -14.07 11.17 4.46
C THR A 38 -15.25 12.04 4.85
N ASP A 39 -16.45 11.46 4.86
CA ASP A 39 -17.71 12.17 5.18
C ASP A 39 -17.72 12.82 6.58
N ASP A 40 -17.00 12.22 7.53
CA ASP A 40 -16.84 12.76 8.89
C ASP A 40 -15.81 13.91 8.98
N GLY A 41 -15.06 14.17 7.91
CA GLY A 41 -14.01 15.19 7.84
C GLY A 41 -12.77 14.90 8.69
N LEU A 42 -12.66 13.71 9.30
CA LEU A 42 -11.55 13.34 10.20
C LEU A 42 -10.48 12.50 9.52
N GLY A 43 -10.81 11.87 8.39
CA GLY A 43 -9.95 11.01 7.61
C GLY A 43 -9.75 11.48 6.18
N LEU A 44 -8.76 10.87 5.53
CA LEU A 44 -8.44 11.09 4.13
C LEU A 44 -8.19 9.74 3.46
N THR A 45 -8.99 9.43 2.44
CA THR A 45 -8.77 8.28 1.58
C THR A 45 -7.71 8.62 0.54
N VAL A 46 -6.63 7.85 0.52
CA VAL A 46 -5.44 8.08 -0.32
C VAL A 46 -5.03 6.80 -1.03
N ARG A 47 -4.32 6.95 -2.15
CA ARG A 47 -3.61 5.85 -2.80
C ARG A 47 -2.44 5.41 -1.91
N TYR A 48 -2.32 4.10 -1.71
CA TYR A 48 -1.33 3.49 -0.82
C TYR A 48 -0.21 2.82 -1.62
N LEU A 49 1.00 3.37 -1.56
CA LEU A 49 2.16 2.81 -2.25
C LEU A 49 3.18 2.23 -1.27
N THR A 50 3.92 1.22 -1.72
CA THR A 50 4.92 0.53 -0.88
C THR A 50 6.30 0.39 -1.56
N PRO A 51 6.97 1.50 -1.92
CA PRO A 51 8.31 1.43 -2.51
C PRO A 51 9.31 0.80 -1.54
N HIS A 52 10.43 0.27 -2.04
CA HIS A 52 11.43 -0.37 -1.18
C HIS A 52 12.14 0.65 -0.29
N SER A 53 12.46 0.22 0.93
CA SER A 53 13.14 1.03 1.93
C SER A 53 14.55 1.44 1.52
N LYS A 54 14.95 2.63 1.97
CA LYS A 54 16.36 3.07 1.96
C LYS A 54 17.17 2.44 3.11
N TRP A 55 16.48 2.08 4.20
CA TRP A 55 17.09 1.75 5.50
C TRP A 55 17.00 0.26 5.85
N SER A 56 16.56 -0.57 4.91
CA SER A 56 16.44 -2.01 5.11
C SER A 56 16.36 -2.71 3.76
N PHE A 57 16.66 -4.01 3.75
CA PHE A 57 16.34 -4.89 2.63
C PHE A 57 15.13 -5.73 3.04
N HIS A 58 13.95 -5.36 2.55
CA HIS A 58 12.68 -5.89 3.07
C HIS A 58 12.61 -5.67 4.60
N SER A 59 12.35 -6.73 5.37
CA SER A 59 12.36 -6.70 6.85
C SER A 59 13.75 -6.89 7.43
N THR A 60 14.72 -7.40 6.65
CA THR A 60 16.10 -7.55 7.11
C THR A 60 16.71 -6.17 7.36
N TYR A 61 17.30 -6.01 8.55
CA TYR A 61 17.83 -4.75 9.10
C TYR A 61 16.79 -3.72 9.52
N GLN A 62 15.48 -4.00 9.45
CA GLN A 62 14.46 -3.04 9.88
C GLN A 62 14.47 -2.82 11.40
N ASP A 63 14.89 -3.80 12.19
CA ASP A 63 15.08 -3.74 13.64
C ASP A 63 16.53 -3.43 14.05
N ASN A 64 17.41 -3.21 13.08
CA ASN A 64 18.81 -2.88 13.36
C ASN A 64 18.90 -1.47 13.95
N LEU A 65 19.56 -1.35 15.11
CA LEU A 65 19.67 -0.08 15.84
C LEU A 65 20.29 1.05 15.01
N TYR A 66 21.29 0.77 14.17
CA TYR A 66 21.90 1.81 13.33
C TYR A 66 20.92 2.30 12.25
N MET A 67 20.19 1.38 11.61
CA MET A 67 19.19 1.74 10.60
C MET A 67 18.01 2.50 11.23
N LEU A 68 17.58 2.11 12.43
CA LEU A 68 16.57 2.83 13.19
C LEU A 68 17.03 4.25 13.54
N SER A 69 18.29 4.40 13.98
CA SER A 69 18.87 5.69 14.37
C SER A 69 19.09 6.63 13.17
N LEU A 70 19.47 6.09 12.00
CA LEU A 70 19.63 6.85 10.76
C LEU A 70 18.30 7.20 10.08
N SER A 71 17.22 6.52 10.45
CA SER A 71 15.89 6.73 9.90
C SER A 71 15.04 7.57 10.85
N ARG A 72 13.84 7.10 11.17
CA ARG A 72 12.92 7.72 12.12
C ARG A 72 12.64 6.80 13.29
N GLY A 73 13.37 5.72 13.50
CA GLY A 73 13.24 4.87 14.69
C GLY A 73 12.01 3.96 14.74
N GLY A 74 11.32 3.73 13.62
CA GLY A 74 10.14 2.88 13.60
C GLY A 74 9.32 2.95 12.30
N PRO A 75 8.14 2.32 12.28
CA PRO A 75 7.22 2.37 11.15
C PRO A 75 6.77 3.81 10.84
N THR A 76 6.76 4.17 9.56
CA THR A 76 6.47 5.51 9.07
C THR A 76 5.65 5.53 7.78
N MET A 77 4.82 6.55 7.61
CA MET A 77 4.08 6.84 6.38
C MET A 77 4.41 8.23 5.87
N TRP A 78 4.82 8.32 4.60
CA TRP A 78 5.10 9.58 3.93
C TRP A 78 3.84 10.15 3.30
N MET A 79 3.61 11.44 3.51
CA MET A 79 2.47 12.18 2.95
C MET A 79 2.84 13.62 2.62
N SER A 80 2.01 14.25 1.78
CA SER A 80 2.16 15.65 1.40
C SER A 80 1.79 16.59 2.54
N PRO A 81 2.31 17.84 2.57
CA PRO A 81 1.86 18.85 3.53
C PRO A 81 0.37 19.18 3.39
N GLY A 82 -0.16 19.17 2.15
CA GLY A 82 -1.57 19.42 1.89
C GLY A 82 -2.47 18.34 2.48
N ASP A 83 -2.14 17.07 2.30
CA ASP A 83 -2.90 15.96 2.90
C ASP A 83 -2.77 15.94 4.42
N ALA A 84 -1.57 16.17 4.96
CA ALA A 84 -1.36 16.26 6.39
C ALA A 84 -2.22 17.38 7.02
N ALA A 85 -2.31 18.54 6.36
CA ALA A 85 -3.15 19.65 6.81
C ALA A 85 -4.65 19.30 6.82
N LYS A 86 -5.15 18.56 5.81
CA LYS A 86 -6.57 18.14 5.73
C LYS A 86 -7.00 17.29 6.93
N ILE A 87 -6.09 16.51 7.53
CA ILE A 87 -6.36 15.65 8.69
C ILE A 87 -5.64 16.11 9.97
N ASN A 88 -5.19 17.37 10.01
CA ASN A 88 -4.51 17.98 11.16
C ASN A 88 -3.27 17.23 11.67
N VAL A 89 -2.58 16.50 10.80
CA VAL A 89 -1.36 15.75 11.11
C VAL A 89 -0.14 16.65 11.02
N ARG A 90 0.73 16.58 12.03
CA ARG A 90 2.07 17.20 12.02
C ARG A 90 3.15 16.17 11.67
N ASP A 91 4.34 16.64 11.28
CA ASP A 91 5.47 15.73 11.10
C ASP A 91 5.71 14.94 12.40
N ASN A 92 5.92 13.63 12.24
CA ASN A 92 6.14 12.67 13.32
C ASN A 92 4.91 12.36 14.22
N ASP A 93 3.73 12.93 13.95
CA ASP A 93 2.50 12.53 14.64
C ASP A 93 2.16 11.06 14.32
N TRP A 94 1.57 10.37 15.30
CA TRP A 94 0.94 9.07 15.10
C TRP A 94 -0.29 9.20 14.20
N VAL A 95 -0.34 8.31 13.20
CA VAL A 95 -1.48 8.13 12.29
C VAL A 95 -1.93 6.68 12.29
N GLU A 96 -3.22 6.47 12.02
CA GLU A 96 -3.81 5.16 11.83
C GLU A 96 -4.43 5.10 10.44
N ALA A 97 -4.05 4.08 9.68
CA ALA A 97 -4.57 3.80 8.36
C ALA A 97 -5.42 2.53 8.40
N VAL A 98 -6.61 2.58 7.83
CA VAL A 98 -7.60 1.50 7.86
C VAL A 98 -8.18 1.29 6.47
N ASN A 99 -8.40 0.03 6.10
CA ASN A 99 -9.27 -0.34 5.00
C ASN A 99 -9.91 -1.71 5.30
N ALA A 100 -10.66 -2.26 4.34
CA ALA A 100 -11.35 -3.54 4.55
C ALA A 100 -10.42 -4.73 4.88
N ASN A 101 -9.11 -4.62 4.60
CA ASN A 101 -8.14 -5.68 4.82
C ASN A 101 -7.58 -5.66 6.25
N GLY A 102 -7.39 -4.47 6.83
CA GLY A 102 -6.76 -4.36 8.13
C GLY A 102 -6.39 -2.94 8.53
N ILE A 103 -5.46 -2.84 9.49
CA ILE A 103 -5.07 -1.58 10.13
C ILE A 103 -3.55 -1.51 10.24
N TYR A 104 -3.00 -0.35 9.90
CA TYR A 104 -1.59 -0.01 10.03
C TYR A 104 -1.43 1.25 10.88
N VAL A 105 -0.50 1.22 11.84
CA VAL A 105 -0.23 2.35 12.74
C VAL A 105 1.24 2.70 12.64
N CYS A 106 1.53 3.98 12.45
CA CYS A 106 2.88 4.48 12.20
C CYS A 106 2.97 5.97 12.51
N ARG A 107 4.16 6.54 12.41
CA ARG A 107 4.37 7.99 12.44
C ARG A 107 4.37 8.61 11.06
N ALA A 108 3.80 9.79 10.92
CA ALA A 108 3.81 10.53 9.67
C ALA A 108 5.19 11.12 9.38
N ILE A 109 5.59 11.11 8.11
CA ILE A 109 6.67 11.95 7.57
C ILE A 109 6.04 12.90 6.57
N VAL A 110 6.00 14.18 6.92
CA VAL A 110 5.38 15.21 6.08
C VAL A 110 6.44 15.83 5.17
N SER A 111 6.26 15.73 3.86
CA SER A 111 7.28 16.17 2.90
C SER A 111 6.69 16.71 1.60
N HIS A 112 7.16 17.89 1.17
CA HIS A 112 6.73 18.55 -0.07
C HIS A 112 6.99 17.73 -1.35
N ARG A 113 7.89 16.72 -1.29
CA ARG A 113 8.14 15.82 -2.43
C ARG A 113 6.99 14.86 -2.69
N MET A 114 6.09 14.70 -1.72
CA MET A 114 4.92 13.86 -1.85
C MET A 114 3.80 14.65 -2.53
N PRO A 115 3.21 14.14 -3.61
CA PRO A 115 2.01 14.73 -4.18
C PRO A 115 0.80 14.47 -3.27
N GLU A 116 -0.24 15.31 -3.40
CA GLU A 116 -1.51 15.08 -2.72
C GLU A 116 -2.24 13.83 -3.23
N GLY A 117 -3.02 13.19 -2.36
CA GLY A 117 -3.82 12.00 -2.68
C GLY A 117 -3.02 10.70 -2.71
N VAL A 118 -1.71 10.74 -2.43
CA VAL A 118 -0.82 9.57 -2.42
C VAL A 118 0.00 9.56 -1.15
N VAL A 119 0.00 8.42 -0.48
CA VAL A 119 0.93 8.14 0.61
C VAL A 119 1.82 6.97 0.25
N PHE A 120 2.96 6.88 0.91
CA PHE A 120 3.70 5.63 0.86
C PHE A 120 4.25 5.19 2.20
N VAL A 121 4.39 3.88 2.34
CA VAL A 121 5.06 3.21 3.45
C VAL A 121 6.17 2.36 2.87
N TYR A 122 7.41 2.51 3.34
CA TYR A 122 8.51 1.73 2.78
C TYR A 122 8.34 0.22 3.06
N HIS A 123 8.59 -0.60 2.04
CA HIS A 123 8.58 -2.06 2.09
C HIS A 123 9.92 -2.58 2.63
N VAL A 124 9.99 -3.39 3.71
CA VAL A 124 8.93 -3.84 4.64
C VAL A 124 9.19 -3.24 6.02
N GLN A 125 8.19 -2.58 6.60
CA GLN A 125 8.23 -2.17 8.01
C GLN A 125 7.40 -3.14 8.86
N GLU A 126 8.08 -3.99 9.63
CA GLU A 126 7.45 -4.97 10.52
C GLU A 126 6.97 -4.38 11.84
N ARG A 127 6.12 -5.19 12.50
CA ARG A 127 5.37 -4.84 13.71
C ARG A 127 6.11 -5.14 15.02
N THR A 128 7.42 -5.36 14.96
CA THR A 128 8.26 -5.74 16.11
C THR A 128 8.77 -4.51 16.87
N VAL A 129 9.12 -3.44 16.16
CA VAL A 129 9.66 -2.19 16.73
C VAL A 129 8.63 -1.07 16.62
N ASP A 130 8.50 -0.27 17.68
CA ASP A 130 7.71 0.97 17.71
C ASP A 130 6.30 0.87 17.08
N THR A 131 5.60 -0.25 17.35
CA THR A 131 4.25 -0.50 16.80
C THR A 131 3.21 -0.55 17.92
N PRO A 132 2.50 0.54 18.21
CA PRO A 132 1.52 0.58 19.27
C PRO A 132 0.23 -0.19 18.93
N ARG A 133 -0.66 -0.30 19.91
CA ARG A 133 -2.04 -0.76 19.74
C ARG A 133 -2.87 0.22 18.94
N THR A 134 -3.75 -0.31 18.10
CA THR A 134 -4.70 0.44 17.28
C THR A 134 -5.83 1.00 18.14
N GLU A 135 -6.40 2.11 17.70
CA GLU A 135 -7.65 2.63 18.27
C GLU A 135 -8.86 1.88 17.74
N THR A 136 -8.81 1.45 16.47
CA THR A 136 -9.91 0.73 15.82
C THR A 136 -10.28 -0.57 16.54
N ASN A 137 -9.30 -1.37 17.00
CA ASN A 137 -9.60 -2.69 17.58
C ASN A 137 -8.77 -3.08 18.80
N GLY A 138 -7.92 -2.18 19.32
CA GLY A 138 -7.13 -2.43 20.53
C GLY A 138 -6.03 -3.49 20.41
N LYS A 139 -5.86 -4.15 19.25
CA LYS A 139 -4.75 -5.07 18.98
C LYS A 139 -3.52 -4.27 18.56
N ARG A 140 -2.33 -4.87 18.62
CA ARG A 140 -1.12 -4.26 18.06
C ARG A 140 -1.30 -3.99 16.56
N GLY A 141 -0.85 -2.83 16.08
CA GLY A 141 -0.88 -2.44 14.67
C GLY A 141 -0.26 -3.49 13.74
N GLY A 142 -0.76 -3.55 12.52
CA GLY A 142 -0.24 -4.43 11.47
C GLY A 142 1.07 -3.91 10.88
N ASN A 143 1.62 -4.66 9.91
CA ASN A 143 2.65 -4.17 9.01
C ASN A 143 2.02 -3.55 7.76
N HIS A 144 2.84 -3.07 6.82
CA HIS A 144 2.38 -2.46 5.57
C HIS A 144 1.39 -3.36 4.77
N ASN A 145 1.58 -4.68 4.77
CA ASN A 145 0.71 -5.62 4.05
C ASN A 145 -0.65 -5.84 4.72
N ALA A 146 -0.86 -5.38 5.96
CA ALA A 146 -2.16 -5.43 6.62
C ALA A 146 -3.24 -4.64 5.85
N LEU A 147 -2.84 -3.69 5.00
CA LEU A 147 -3.72 -2.90 4.15
C LEU A 147 -3.86 -3.46 2.73
N THR A 148 -3.26 -4.61 2.44
CA THR A 148 -3.22 -5.18 1.08
C THR A 148 -3.94 -6.53 1.01
N ARG A 149 -4.41 -6.88 -0.18
CA ARG A 149 -4.94 -8.23 -0.46
C ARG A 149 -4.47 -8.72 -1.82
N VAL A 150 -4.16 -10.03 -1.92
CA VAL A 150 -3.84 -10.66 -3.20
C VAL A 150 -5.01 -10.55 -4.16
N ARG A 151 -4.73 -10.07 -5.38
CA ARG A 151 -5.66 -10.02 -6.49
C ARG A 151 -5.05 -10.75 -7.67
N ILE A 152 -5.85 -11.57 -8.34
CA ILE A 152 -5.40 -12.37 -9.47
C ILE A 152 -5.89 -11.70 -10.75
N LYS A 153 -4.96 -11.39 -11.65
CA LYS A 153 -5.28 -10.99 -13.00
C LYS A 153 -5.48 -12.25 -13.86
N PRO A 154 -6.64 -12.48 -14.48
CA PRO A 154 -6.90 -13.73 -15.19
C PRO A 154 -5.92 -14.01 -16.34
N SER A 155 -5.40 -12.98 -17.03
CA SER A 155 -4.39 -13.18 -18.07
C SER A 155 -3.07 -13.78 -17.57
N HIS A 156 -2.77 -13.71 -16.27
CA HIS A 156 -1.60 -14.37 -15.67
C HIS A 156 -1.80 -15.88 -15.43
N LEU A 157 -3.02 -16.39 -15.65
CA LEU A 157 -3.37 -17.81 -15.57
C LEU A 157 -3.49 -18.46 -16.96
N ALA A 158 -3.44 -17.67 -18.03
CA ALA A 158 -3.42 -18.18 -19.40
C ALA A 158 -2.23 -19.14 -19.59
N GLY A 159 -2.47 -20.31 -20.17
CA GLY A 159 -1.51 -21.42 -20.18
C GLY A 159 -1.72 -22.36 -21.37
N GLY A 160 -0.73 -23.21 -21.64
CA GLY A 160 -0.80 -24.20 -22.72
C GLY A 160 -0.68 -23.61 -24.13
N TYR A 161 -0.09 -22.42 -24.28
CA TYR A 161 -0.04 -21.71 -25.56
C TYR A 161 1.33 -21.07 -25.83
N GLY A 162 2.24 -21.82 -26.44
CA GLY A 162 3.57 -21.33 -26.81
C GLY A 162 4.31 -20.72 -25.61
N GLN A 163 4.60 -19.41 -25.66
CA GLN A 163 5.23 -18.68 -24.56
C GLN A 163 4.36 -18.54 -23.30
N HIS A 164 3.04 -18.73 -23.39
CA HIS A 164 2.15 -18.82 -22.24
C HIS A 164 2.06 -20.27 -21.79
N ALA A 165 3.12 -20.77 -21.17
CA ALA A 165 3.15 -22.08 -20.55
C ALA A 165 3.73 -21.94 -19.14
N PHE A 166 3.10 -22.60 -18.17
CA PHE A 166 3.59 -22.55 -16.80
C PHE A 166 4.97 -23.21 -16.69
N ALA A 167 5.88 -22.54 -15.99
CA ALA A 167 7.06 -23.14 -15.40
C ALA A 167 7.37 -22.42 -14.09
N PHE A 168 8.10 -23.09 -13.19
CA PHE A 168 8.42 -22.54 -11.88
C PHE A 168 9.15 -21.19 -12.00
N ASN A 169 8.58 -20.15 -11.39
CA ASN A 169 9.03 -18.75 -11.47
C ASN A 169 9.08 -18.13 -12.88
N TYR A 170 8.47 -18.77 -13.89
CA TYR A 170 8.38 -18.25 -15.25
C TYR A 170 7.05 -17.55 -15.53
N LEU A 171 5.93 -18.20 -15.18
CA LEU A 171 4.58 -17.69 -15.44
C LEU A 171 3.65 -18.00 -14.27
N GLY A 172 2.77 -17.05 -13.94
CA GLY A 172 1.74 -17.21 -12.93
C GLY A 172 1.24 -15.87 -12.38
N PRO A 173 0.20 -15.87 -11.52
CA PRO A 173 -0.29 -14.66 -10.87
C PRO A 173 0.80 -13.95 -10.06
N THR A 174 0.71 -12.63 -10.02
CA THR A 174 1.66 -11.76 -9.32
C THR A 174 0.98 -11.12 -8.11
N GLY A 175 1.72 -10.83 -7.04
CA GLY A 175 1.20 -10.09 -5.87
C GLY A 175 1.14 -8.58 -6.09
N ASN A 176 0.31 -8.09 -7.02
CA ASN A 176 0.15 -6.66 -7.25
C ASN A 176 -0.61 -5.98 -6.09
N GLN A 177 -0.19 -4.77 -5.71
CA GLN A 177 -0.73 -4.06 -4.53
C GLN A 177 -0.74 -2.52 -4.64
N ARG A 178 -0.35 -1.95 -5.78
CA ARG A 178 -0.21 -0.48 -5.93
C ARG A 178 -1.51 0.24 -6.21
N ASP A 179 -2.56 -0.50 -6.55
CA ASP A 179 -3.92 0.02 -6.70
C ASP A 179 -4.62 0.22 -5.35
N GLU A 180 -4.04 -0.21 -4.24
CA GLU A 180 -4.71 -0.13 -2.94
C GLU A 180 -5.00 1.31 -2.49
N VAL A 181 -6.13 1.45 -1.80
CA VAL A 181 -6.54 2.70 -1.14
C VAL A 181 -6.75 2.45 0.34
N THR A 182 -6.53 3.47 1.14
CA THR A 182 -6.74 3.40 2.59
C THR A 182 -7.17 4.74 3.13
N VAL A 183 -8.02 4.72 4.17
CA VAL A 183 -8.35 5.90 4.95
C VAL A 183 -7.26 6.11 5.99
N VAL A 184 -6.63 7.28 5.98
CA VAL A 184 -5.65 7.68 6.99
C VAL A 184 -6.26 8.76 7.87
N ARG A 185 -6.08 8.63 9.17
CA ARG A 185 -6.48 9.63 10.16
C ARG A 185 -5.39 9.89 11.17
N ARG A 186 -5.39 11.11 11.73
CA ARG A 186 -4.65 11.39 12.96
C ARG A 186 -5.28 10.60 14.10
N ARG A 187 -4.43 9.98 14.93
CA ARG A 187 -4.88 9.26 16.13
C ARG A 187 -4.45 10.00 17.41
N SER A 188 -4.80 9.46 18.58
CA SER A 188 -4.22 9.91 19.84
C SER A 188 -2.70 9.81 19.80
N GLN A 189 -2.04 10.85 20.31
CA GLN A 189 -0.58 10.90 20.40
C GLN A 189 -0.04 10.22 21.66
N GLU A 190 -0.91 9.96 22.64
CA GLU A 190 -0.61 9.07 23.76
C GLU A 190 -0.89 7.63 23.32
N VAL A 191 0.16 6.80 23.25
CA VAL A 191 0.09 5.45 22.70
C VAL A 191 0.39 4.38 23.76
N ARG A 192 -0.18 3.19 23.57
CA ARG A 192 0.07 1.99 24.37
C ARG A 192 0.56 0.86 23.47
N TYR A 193 1.44 -0.01 23.98
CA TYR A 193 2.10 -1.05 23.19
C TYR A 193 1.58 -2.48 23.40
#